data_AF-A0A2E9JAM0-F1
#
_entry.id   AF-A0A2E9JAM0-F1
#
_cell.length_a   1.000
_cell.length_b   1.000
_cell.length_c   1.000
_cell.angle_alpha   90.00
_cell.angle_beta   90.00
_cell.angle_gamma   90.00
#
_symmetry.space_group_name_H-M   'P 1'
#
loop_
_entity.id
_entity.type
_entity.pdbx_description
1 polymer ?
#
loop_
_entity_poly.entity_id
_entity_poly.type
_entity_poly.pdbx_seq_one_letter_code
_entity_poly.pdbx_strand_id
1 'polypeptide(L)'
;MNCPDWGILRPGDHVPDYKLKMGAKLPVFGKPSTFWKPLISSSLAKAASGVVWDLLPNEHSAGWDPSISGKKIRVSFLDDVVKNNKRTLVTVSHWNKLLKGSLVRFLVESQVDDPSGLKNFKHPEGYLYKADLTVENDSHIDTFLVTKR
;
A
#
# COMPACT_ATOMS: atom_id res chain seq x y z
N MET A 1 -7.18 -7.51 -1.54
CA MET A 1 -5.83 -7.88 -2.03
C MET A 1 -5.87 -7.97 -3.55
N ASN A 2 -4.89 -7.42 -4.28
CA ASN A 2 -4.84 -7.53 -5.75
C ASN A 2 -4.13 -8.83 -6.16
N CYS A 3 -4.79 -9.63 -6.99
CA CYS A 3 -4.38 -10.97 -7.38
C CYS A 3 -4.26 -11.08 -8.92
N PRO A 4 -3.12 -11.52 -9.47
CA PRO A 4 -2.90 -11.61 -10.92
C PRO A 4 -3.84 -12.55 -11.67
N ASP A 5 -4.29 -13.62 -11.02
CA ASP A 5 -5.19 -14.61 -11.63
C ASP A 5 -6.67 -14.37 -11.27
N TRP A 6 -6.94 -13.62 -10.19
CA TRP A 6 -8.28 -13.52 -9.60
C TRP A 6 -8.79 -12.09 -9.41
N GLY A 7 -8.02 -11.07 -9.84
CA GLY A 7 -8.39 -9.67 -9.75
C GLY A 7 -8.32 -9.11 -8.32
N ILE A 8 -9.45 -9.11 -7.59
CA ILE A 8 -9.52 -8.66 -6.19
C ILE A 8 -10.00 -9.80 -5.31
N LEU A 9 -9.34 -9.96 -4.17
CA LEU A 9 -9.71 -10.92 -3.13
C LEU A 9 -9.99 -10.22 -1.80
N ARG A 10 -10.95 -10.78 -1.06
CA ARG A 10 -11.21 -10.53 0.35
C ARG A 10 -10.41 -11.52 1.21
N PRO A 11 -10.13 -11.21 2.49
CA PRO A 11 -9.34 -12.09 3.37
C PRO A 11 -9.89 -13.51 3.52
N GLY A 12 -11.20 -13.73 3.33
CA GLY A 12 -11.84 -15.04 3.45
C GLY A 12 -12.02 -15.80 2.13
N ASP A 13 -11.54 -15.26 1.00
CA ASP A 13 -11.75 -15.92 -0.30
C ASP A 13 -10.83 -17.14 -0.45
N HIS A 14 -11.40 -18.25 -0.92
CA HIS A 14 -10.64 -19.46 -1.23
C HIS A 14 -9.97 -19.31 -2.60
N VAL A 15 -8.66 -19.56 -2.65
CA VAL A 15 -7.87 -19.44 -3.88
C VAL A 15 -7.05 -20.73 -4.05
N PRO A 16 -7.13 -21.40 -5.21
CA PRO A 16 -6.30 -22.57 -5.49
C PRO A 16 -4.83 -22.17 -5.66
N ASP A 17 -3.91 -23.13 -5.59
CA ASP A 17 -2.50 -22.87 -5.86
C ASP A 17 -2.30 -22.38 -7.31
N TYR A 18 -1.66 -21.23 -7.45
CA TYR A 18 -1.35 -20.63 -8.75
C TYR A 18 -0.01 -19.89 -8.72
N LYS A 19 0.54 -19.60 -9.91
CA LYS A 19 1.74 -18.78 -10.04
C LYS A 19 1.69 -17.94 -11.31
N LEU A 20 1.10 -16.76 -11.20
CA LEU A 20 1.17 -15.72 -12.23
C LEU A 20 1.61 -14.40 -11.57
N LYS A 21 2.45 -13.63 -12.29
CA LYS A 21 2.87 -12.29 -11.85
C LYS A 21 2.04 -11.22 -12.57
N MET A 22 1.74 -10.10 -11.91
CA MET A 22 1.01 -8.98 -12.52
C MET A 22 1.69 -8.44 -13.78
N GLY A 23 3.03 -8.46 -13.83
CA GLY A 23 3.82 -8.03 -14.96
C GLY A 23 4.08 -9.08 -16.05
N ALA A 24 3.55 -10.31 -15.92
CA ALA A 24 3.72 -11.34 -16.93
C ALA A 24 3.09 -10.89 -18.26
N LYS A 25 3.69 -11.29 -19.39
CA LYS A 25 3.12 -11.04 -20.71
C LYS A 25 2.51 -12.32 -21.24
N LEU A 26 1.18 -12.37 -21.31
CA LEU A 26 0.43 -13.47 -21.87
C LEU A 26 0.28 -13.26 -23.39
N PRO A 27 0.50 -14.31 -24.22
CA PRO A 27 0.51 -14.19 -25.68
C PRO A 27 -0.76 -13.57 -26.29
N VAL A 28 -1.93 -13.87 -25.69
CA VAL A 28 -3.25 -13.41 -26.19
C VAL A 28 -3.79 -12.25 -25.37
N PHE A 29 -3.51 -12.22 -24.06
CA PHE A 29 -4.15 -11.30 -23.11
C PHE A 29 -3.28 -10.10 -22.71
N GLY A 30 -2.02 -10.05 -23.18
CA GLY A 30 -1.09 -8.99 -22.80
C GLY A 30 -0.73 -9.06 -21.32
N LYS A 31 -0.65 -7.91 -20.64
CA LYS A 31 -0.32 -7.87 -19.21
C LYS A 31 -1.58 -8.09 -18.36
N PRO A 32 -1.56 -8.99 -17.36
CA PRO A 32 -2.67 -9.15 -16.41
C PRO A 32 -3.08 -7.83 -15.77
N SER A 33 -2.13 -6.94 -15.47
CA SER A 33 -2.45 -5.60 -14.94
C SER A 33 -3.37 -4.80 -15.87
N THR A 34 -3.15 -4.82 -17.18
CA THR A 34 -4.00 -4.13 -18.15
C THR A 34 -5.36 -4.80 -18.27
N PHE A 35 -5.37 -6.14 -18.32
CA PHE A 35 -6.61 -6.92 -18.42
C PHE A 35 -7.54 -6.68 -17.22
N TRP A 36 -6.98 -6.72 -16.01
CA TRP A 36 -7.75 -6.60 -14.78
C TRP A 36 -8.14 -5.16 -14.42
N LYS A 37 -7.40 -4.15 -14.88
CA LYS A 37 -7.60 -2.74 -14.53
C LYS A 37 -9.07 -2.29 -14.53
N PRO A 38 -9.86 -2.44 -15.61
CA PRO A 38 -11.25 -1.99 -15.60
C PRO A 38 -12.13 -2.71 -14.56
N LEU A 39 -11.91 -4.02 -14.37
CA LEU A 39 -12.70 -4.84 -13.45
C LEU A 39 -12.38 -4.53 -11.99
N ILE A 40 -11.09 -4.37 -11.67
CA ILE A 40 -10.59 -4.02 -10.34
C ILE A 40 -11.07 -2.60 -9.98
N SER A 41 -10.90 -1.63 -10.87
CA SER A 41 -11.35 -0.25 -10.63
C SER A 41 -12.86 -0.16 -10.38
N SER A 42 -13.67 -0.83 -11.19
CA SER A 42 -15.14 -0.83 -11.02
C SER A 42 -15.55 -1.46 -9.69
N SER A 43 -14.90 -2.56 -9.29
CA SER A 43 -15.19 -3.23 -8.03
C SER A 43 -14.77 -2.40 -6.81
N LEU A 44 -13.60 -1.76 -6.89
CA LEU A 44 -13.12 -0.86 -5.84
C LEU A 44 -14.02 0.38 -5.74
N ALA A 45 -14.48 0.96 -6.85
CA ALA A 45 -15.34 2.13 -6.84
C ALA A 45 -16.66 1.87 -6.08
N LYS A 46 -17.19 0.64 -6.20
CA LYS A 46 -18.38 0.21 -5.44
C LYS A 46 -18.10 -0.04 -3.96
N ALA A 47 -16.90 -0.49 -3.62
CA ALA A 47 -16.54 -0.91 -2.26
C ALA A 47 -15.92 0.22 -1.42
N ALA A 48 -15.30 1.21 -2.05
CA ALA A 48 -14.54 2.26 -1.40
C ALA A 48 -15.03 3.63 -1.87
N SER A 49 -16.13 4.11 -1.29
CA SER A 49 -16.71 5.43 -1.57
C SER A 49 -16.02 6.59 -0.83
N GLY A 50 -14.90 6.34 -0.16
CA GLY A 50 -14.19 7.34 0.65
C GLY A 50 -12.68 7.17 0.58
N VAL A 51 -12.10 6.50 1.57
CA VAL A 51 -10.65 6.40 1.76
C VAL A 51 -10.13 5.03 1.33
N VAL A 52 -9.03 5.01 0.60
CA VAL A 52 -8.30 3.80 0.21
C VAL A 52 -6.87 3.87 0.73
N TRP A 53 -6.51 2.94 1.61
CA TRP A 53 -5.13 2.69 2.02
C TRP A 53 -4.39 1.87 0.95
N ASP A 54 -3.58 2.53 0.11
CA ASP A 54 -2.76 1.88 -0.90
C ASP A 54 -1.42 1.42 -0.32
N LEU A 55 -1.40 0.15 0.10
CA LEU A 55 -0.19 -0.55 0.55
C LEU A 55 0.38 -1.48 -0.52
N LEU A 56 -0.14 -1.44 -1.75
CA LEU A 56 0.30 -2.31 -2.83
C LEU A 56 1.75 -2.00 -3.25
N PRO A 57 2.51 -3.01 -3.71
CA PRO A 57 3.74 -2.76 -4.46
C PRO A 57 3.41 -2.16 -5.83
N ASN A 58 4.35 -1.39 -6.41
CA ASN A 58 4.16 -0.67 -7.68
C ASN A 58 3.66 -1.57 -8.82
N GLU A 59 4.12 -2.83 -8.88
CA GLU A 59 3.70 -3.79 -9.91
C GLU A 59 2.18 -4.06 -9.87
N HIS A 60 1.58 -4.07 -8.67
CA HIS A 60 0.14 -4.28 -8.48
C HIS A 60 -0.66 -2.97 -8.57
N SER A 61 -0.04 -1.81 -8.29
CA SER A 61 -0.69 -0.50 -8.47
C SER A 61 -1.08 -0.23 -9.92
N ALA A 62 -0.39 -0.83 -10.90
CA ALA A 62 -0.74 -0.73 -12.32
C ALA A 62 -2.08 -1.40 -12.68
N GLY A 63 -2.58 -2.28 -11.82
CA GLY A 63 -3.82 -3.04 -12.03
C GLY A 63 -5.10 -2.35 -11.59
N TRP A 64 -5.05 -1.08 -11.18
CA TRP A 64 -6.26 -0.31 -10.85
C TRP A 64 -6.09 1.17 -11.19
N ASP A 65 -7.19 1.91 -11.20
CA ASP A 65 -7.22 3.34 -11.44
C ASP A 65 -7.39 4.08 -10.10
N PRO A 66 -6.37 4.81 -9.61
CA PRO A 66 -6.46 5.55 -8.36
C PRO A 66 -7.57 6.61 -8.31
N SER A 67 -8.01 7.15 -9.45
CA SER A 67 -9.01 8.22 -9.51
C SER A 67 -10.40 7.82 -9.02
N ILE A 68 -10.65 6.52 -8.92
CA ILE A 68 -11.91 5.98 -8.38
C ILE A 68 -12.02 6.12 -6.86
N SER A 69 -10.90 6.37 -6.16
CA SER A 69 -10.91 6.59 -4.71
C SER A 69 -11.10 8.07 -4.41
N GLY A 70 -11.95 8.40 -3.43
CA GLY A 70 -12.12 9.78 -2.98
C GLY A 70 -10.83 10.33 -2.36
N LYS A 71 -10.15 9.51 -1.54
CA LYS A 71 -8.83 9.82 -0.98
C LYS A 71 -7.96 8.57 -0.98
N LYS A 72 -6.75 8.69 -1.54
CA LYS A 72 -5.75 7.61 -1.54
C LYS A 72 -4.65 7.91 -0.55
N ILE A 73 -4.50 7.08 0.48
CA ILE A 73 -3.43 7.19 1.47
C ILE A 73 -2.36 6.13 1.18
N ARG A 74 -1.13 6.56 0.97
CA ARG A 74 0.03 5.70 0.78
C ARG A 74 0.96 5.84 1.98
N VAL A 75 1.45 4.71 2.47
CA VAL A 75 2.40 4.68 3.60
C VAL A 75 3.74 4.15 3.15
N SER A 76 4.78 4.93 3.42
CA SER A 76 6.17 4.58 3.15
C SER A 76 6.97 4.46 4.44
N PHE A 77 7.79 3.42 4.53
CA PHE A 77 8.69 3.20 5.66
C PHE A 77 10.09 3.72 5.31
N LEU A 78 10.64 4.55 6.18
CA LEU A 78 11.97 5.15 6.03
C LEU A 78 12.84 4.78 7.24
N ASP A 79 14.10 4.45 6.97
CA ASP A 79 15.14 4.33 7.97
C ASP A 79 15.89 5.65 8.10
N ASP A 80 16.05 6.15 9.33
CA ASP A 80 16.98 7.23 9.65
C ASP A 80 18.39 6.61 9.77
N VAL A 81 19.26 6.90 8.80
CA VAL A 81 20.62 6.39 8.75
C VAL A 81 21.63 7.53 8.72
N VAL A 82 22.73 7.38 9.45
CA VAL A 82 23.85 8.32 9.38
C VAL A 82 24.78 7.88 8.25
N LYS A 83 24.88 8.70 7.20
CA LYS A 83 25.83 8.51 6.10
C LYS A 83 26.72 9.75 6.00
N ASN A 84 28.04 9.57 6.05
CA ASN A 84 29.02 10.66 5.99
C ASN A 84 28.75 11.78 7.02
N ASN A 85 28.48 11.42 8.27
CA ASN A 85 28.11 12.34 9.37
C ASN A 85 26.84 13.20 9.11
N LYS A 86 26.04 12.86 8.11
CA LYS A 86 24.74 13.48 7.84
C LYS A 86 23.61 12.46 8.03
N ARG A 87 22.58 12.84 8.76
CA ARG A 87 21.34 12.05 8.86
C ARG A 87 20.62 12.09 7.52
N THR A 88 20.28 10.91 7.01
CA THR A 88 19.60 10.74 5.74
C THR A 88 18.48 9.73 5.93
N LEU A 89 17.30 10.02 5.38
CA LEU A 89 16.19 9.08 5.36
C LEU A 89 16.30 8.18 4.12
N VAL A 90 16.28 6.86 4.32
CA VAL A 90 16.40 5.89 3.24
C VAL A 90 15.22 4.93 3.26
N THR A 91 14.63 4.66 2.09
CA THR A 91 13.48 3.75 1.98
C THR A 91 13.85 2.33 2.39
N VAL A 92 13.03 1.74 3.26
CA VAL A 92 13.19 0.34 3.69
C VAL A 92 12.85 -0.59 2.54
N SER A 93 13.82 -1.39 2.09
CA SER A 93 13.62 -2.38 1.04
C SER A 93 13.49 -3.82 1.58
N HIS A 94 14.34 -4.22 2.53
CA HIS A 94 14.43 -5.61 2.99
C HIS A 94 13.24 -6.10 3.83
N TRP A 95 12.68 -5.26 4.71
CA TRP A 95 11.65 -5.68 5.68
C TRP A 95 10.28 -5.02 5.46
N ASN A 96 10.12 -4.29 4.36
CA ASN A 96 8.91 -3.52 4.04
C ASN A 96 7.63 -4.38 4.03
N LYS A 97 7.74 -5.66 3.66
CA LYS A 97 6.59 -6.58 3.65
C LYS A 97 6.07 -6.88 5.06
N LEU A 98 6.98 -7.09 6.02
CA LEU A 98 6.62 -7.34 7.41
C LEU A 98 6.00 -6.09 8.04
N LEU A 99 6.61 -4.93 7.80
CA LEU A 99 6.13 -3.64 8.28
C LEU A 99 4.72 -3.32 7.78
N LYS A 100 4.46 -3.56 6.48
CA LYS A 100 3.12 -3.42 5.89
C LYS A 100 2.11 -4.39 6.51
N GLY A 101 2.51 -5.61 6.83
CA GLY A 101 1.64 -6.58 7.51
C GLY A 101 1.19 -6.08 8.89
N SER A 102 2.13 -5.62 9.71
CA SER A 102 1.83 -5.02 11.03
C SER A 102 0.94 -3.79 10.91
N LEU A 103 1.18 -2.95 9.89
CA LEU A 103 0.35 -1.78 9.61
C LEU A 103 -1.07 -2.14 9.20
N VAL A 104 -1.25 -3.11 8.29
CA VAL A 104 -2.58 -3.60 7.89
C VAL A 104 -3.35 -4.10 9.11
N ARG A 105 -2.71 -4.87 9.98
CA ARG A 105 -3.33 -5.35 11.22
C ARG A 105 -3.81 -4.18 12.08
N PHE A 106 -2.95 -3.19 12.33
CA PHE A 106 -3.31 -2.01 13.12
C PHE A 106 -4.48 -1.22 12.50
N LEU A 107 -4.47 -1.01 11.18
CA LEU A 107 -5.53 -0.28 10.47
C LEU A 107 -6.89 -1.00 10.59
N VAL A 108 -6.89 -2.33 10.48
CA VAL A 108 -8.10 -3.15 10.64
C VAL A 108 -8.60 -3.14 12.08
N GLU A 109 -7.71 -3.28 13.07
CA GLU A 109 -8.07 -3.29 14.50
C GLU A 109 -8.54 -1.91 15.00
N SER A 110 -7.94 -0.82 14.50
CA SER A 110 -8.19 0.55 14.99
C SER A 110 -9.21 1.31 14.15
N GLN A 111 -9.64 0.77 13.00
CA GLN A 111 -10.58 1.39 12.05
C GLN A 111 -10.26 2.86 11.73
N VAL A 112 -9.00 3.11 11.38
CA VAL A 112 -8.49 4.46 11.13
C VAL A 112 -8.61 4.80 9.65
N ASP A 113 -9.34 5.88 9.36
CA ASP A 113 -9.54 6.41 8.00
C ASP A 113 -8.72 7.68 7.70
N ASP A 114 -7.89 8.12 8.65
CA ASP A 114 -7.09 9.34 8.54
C ASP A 114 -5.61 9.09 8.94
N PRO A 115 -4.62 9.68 8.25
CA PRO A 115 -3.21 9.50 8.59
C PRO A 115 -2.86 9.90 10.02
N SER A 116 -3.59 10.84 10.63
CA SER A 116 -3.32 11.26 12.02
C SER A 116 -3.56 10.13 13.03
N GLY A 117 -4.40 9.14 12.71
CA GLY A 117 -4.59 7.97 13.57
C GLY A 117 -3.36 7.06 13.62
N LEU A 118 -2.41 7.20 12.68
CA LEU A 118 -1.13 6.50 12.73
C LEU A 118 -0.22 6.99 13.87
N LYS A 119 -0.55 8.08 14.57
CA LYS A 119 0.17 8.53 15.78
C LYS A 119 0.24 7.43 16.85
N ASN A 120 -0.79 6.59 16.92
CA ASN A 120 -0.86 5.49 17.88
C ASN A 120 -0.22 4.20 17.38
N PHE A 121 0.19 4.15 16.12
CA PHE A 121 0.89 3.00 15.57
C PHE A 121 2.27 2.87 16.21
N LYS A 122 2.54 1.71 16.81
CA LYS A 122 3.84 1.36 17.39
C LYS A 122 4.30 0.04 16.79
N HIS A 123 5.45 0.06 16.13
CA HIS A 123 6.09 -1.14 15.63
C HIS A 123 7.19 -1.61 16.60
N PRO A 124 7.39 -2.93 16.82
CA PRO A 124 8.50 -3.44 17.63
C PRO A 124 9.89 -2.91 17.21
N GLU A 125 10.08 -2.70 15.90
CA GLU A 125 11.31 -2.10 15.32
C GLU A 125 11.42 -0.56 15.49
N GLY A 126 10.51 0.07 16.24
CA GLY A 126 10.61 1.49 16.58
C GLY A 126 10.19 2.48 15.48
N TYR A 127 9.39 2.06 14.49
CA TYR A 127 8.82 2.97 13.50
C TYR A 127 7.71 3.83 14.11
N LEU A 128 7.82 5.14 13.90
CA LEU A 128 6.89 6.14 14.39
C LEU A 128 6.37 7.01 13.25
N TYR A 129 5.11 7.41 13.34
CA TYR A 129 4.50 8.33 12.39
C TYR A 129 5.10 9.72 12.51
N LYS A 130 5.48 10.29 11.36
CA LYS A 130 6.01 11.65 11.23
C LYS A 130 5.05 12.51 10.42
N ALA A 131 4.25 13.30 11.13
CA ALA A 131 3.33 14.26 10.52
C ALA A 131 4.07 15.28 9.65
N ASP A 132 5.25 15.73 10.09
CA ASP A 132 6.07 16.75 9.39
C ASP A 132 6.50 16.34 7.98
N LEU A 133 6.53 15.03 7.69
CA LEU A 133 6.89 14.49 6.37
C LEU A 133 5.66 14.17 5.52
N THR A 134 4.45 14.24 6.09
CA THR A 134 3.22 13.91 5.36
C THR A 134 2.96 14.96 4.30
N VAL A 135 2.82 14.51 3.06
CA VAL A 135 2.49 15.36 1.91
C VAL A 135 1.05 15.05 1.50
N GLU A 136 0.22 16.08 1.49
CA GLU A 136 -1.18 15.98 1.10
C GLU A 136 -1.44 16.81 -0.16
N ASN A 137 -1.99 16.15 -1.17
CA ASN A 137 -2.54 16.71 -2.39
C ASN A 137 -4.05 16.42 -2.42
N ASP A 138 -4.81 17.10 -3.28
CA ASP A 138 -6.30 17.08 -3.33
C ASP A 138 -6.95 15.69 -3.19
N SER A 139 -6.33 14.62 -3.74
CA SER A 139 -6.83 13.24 -3.66
C SER A 139 -5.79 12.21 -3.19
N HIS A 140 -4.58 12.66 -2.83
CA HIS A 140 -3.48 11.76 -2.48
C HIS A 140 -2.74 12.23 -1.24
N ILE A 141 -2.58 11.33 -0.27
CA ILE A 141 -1.74 11.55 0.90
C ILE A 141 -0.59 10.55 0.87
N ASP A 142 0.63 11.06 0.86
CA ASP A 142 1.84 10.28 1.14
C ASP A 142 2.26 10.53 2.59
N THR A 143 2.20 9.49 3.41
CA THR A 143 2.61 9.52 4.82
C THR A 143 3.82 8.62 5.06
N PHE A 144 4.65 9.00 6.03
CA PHE A 144 5.92 8.35 6.30
C PHE A 144 6.01 7.88 7.75
N LEU A 145 6.45 6.62 7.90
CA LEU A 145 6.82 6.00 9.16
C LEU A 145 8.34 5.91 9.21
N VAL A 146 8.95 6.55 10.21
CA VAL A 146 10.41 6.67 10.32
C VAL A 146 10.90 5.89 11.53
N THR A 147 11.94 5.07 11.35
CA THR A 147 12.60 4.43 12.51
C THR A 147 13.38 5.46 13.32
N LYS A 148 13.37 5.31 14.64
CA LYS A 148 14.23 6.07 15.53
C LYS A 148 15.49 5.23 15.78
N ARG A 149 16.53 5.41 14.96
CA ARG A 149 17.86 4.85 15.19
C ARG A 149 18.87 5.92 15.58
#